data_AF-A0A7J8J6C0-F1
#
_entry.id   AF-A0A7J8J6C0-F1
#
_cell.length_a   1.000
_cell.length_b   1.000
_cell.length_c   1.000
_cell.angle_alpha   90.00
_cell.angle_beta   90.00
_cell.angle_gamma   90.00
#
_symmetry.space_group_name_H-M   'P 1'
#
loop_
_entity.id
_entity.type
_entity.pdbx_description
1 polymer ?
#
loop_
_entity_poly.entity_id
_entity_poly.type
_entity_poly.pdbx_seq_one_letter_code
_entity_poly.pdbx_strand_id
1 'polypeptide(L)'
;MCSAKTPGNSRPSRQRAKHFASLSRFVETLVVADDKMAAFHGAGLKHYMLTVMVATVKDFKHPSIHSPVSLVMTQLVVLGPVEEGTQVGPNAAQTLHSFCAWQGGLNTLENSDPNYFAVYPSGPVWGLYL
;
A
#
# COMPACT_ATOMS: atom_id res chain seq x y z
N MET A 1 -67.28 -17.23 -8.21
CA MET A 1 -65.94 -16.78 -8.68
C MET A 1 -65.80 -15.33 -8.29
N CYS A 2 -65.08 -15.00 -7.21
CA CYS A 2 -64.92 -13.63 -6.73
C CYS A 2 -63.45 -13.24 -6.76
N SER A 3 -63.16 -12.08 -7.37
CA SER A 3 -61.84 -11.46 -7.47
C SER A 3 -61.37 -10.90 -6.13
N ALA A 4 -60.05 -10.81 -5.93
CA ALA A 4 -59.40 -10.04 -4.88
C ALA A 4 -58.23 -9.19 -5.45
N LYS A 5 -58.01 -8.03 -4.83
CA LYS A 5 -57.27 -6.85 -5.34
C LYS A 5 -56.14 -6.43 -4.38
N THR A 6 -54.96 -6.11 -4.93
CA THR A 6 -53.77 -5.33 -4.40
C THR A 6 -52.98 -5.90 -3.19
N PRO A 7 -51.70 -5.49 -2.90
CA PRO A 7 -51.05 -4.19 -3.15
C PRO A 7 -49.66 -4.20 -3.80
N GLY A 8 -49.29 -3.05 -4.36
CA GLY A 8 -47.93 -2.76 -4.81
C GLY A 8 -46.96 -2.79 -3.63
N ASN A 9 -45.84 -3.49 -3.82
CA ASN A 9 -44.72 -3.47 -2.88
C ASN A 9 -43.52 -2.86 -3.59
N SER A 10 -43.36 -1.55 -3.44
CA SER A 10 -42.10 -0.86 -3.69
C SER A 10 -41.07 -1.42 -2.71
N ARG A 11 -40.38 -2.49 -3.12
CA ARG A 11 -39.25 -3.03 -2.38
C ARG A 11 -38.25 -1.89 -2.17
N PRO A 12 -37.81 -1.59 -0.93
CA PRO A 12 -36.73 -0.65 -0.75
C PRO A 12 -35.55 -1.21 -1.54
N SER A 13 -35.03 -0.40 -2.47
CA SER A 13 -33.80 -0.74 -3.18
C SER A 13 -32.76 -1.02 -2.11
N ARG A 14 -32.41 -2.30 -1.89
CA ARG A 14 -31.19 -2.67 -1.18
C ARG A 14 -30.09 -1.98 -1.97
N GLN A 15 -29.65 -0.81 -1.51
CA GLN A 15 -28.47 -0.16 -2.06
C GLN A 15 -27.37 -1.20 -1.90
N ARG A 16 -26.96 -1.78 -3.04
CA ARG A 16 -25.87 -2.73 -3.10
C ARG A 16 -24.70 -2.05 -2.42
N ALA A 17 -24.25 -2.60 -1.29
CA ALA A 17 -23.07 -2.10 -0.61
C ALA A 17 -21.95 -2.04 -1.65
N LYS A 18 -21.38 -0.84 -1.83
CA LYS A 18 -20.29 -0.61 -2.78
C LYS A 18 -19.18 -1.61 -2.44
N HIS A 19 -18.94 -2.56 -3.34
CA HIS A 19 -17.86 -3.52 -3.17
C HIS A 19 -16.53 -2.75 -3.08
N PHE A 20 -15.55 -3.35 -2.42
CA PHE A 20 -14.20 -2.80 -2.24
C PHE A 20 -13.59 -2.24 -3.55
N ALA A 21 -13.90 -2.88 -4.69
CA ALA A 21 -13.49 -2.49 -6.04
C ALA A 21 -14.04 -1.15 -6.57
N SER A 22 -14.97 -0.50 -5.85
CA SER A 22 -15.63 0.75 -6.30
C SER A 22 -15.29 1.99 -5.46
N LEU A 23 -14.38 1.87 -4.49
CA LEU A 23 -13.90 2.99 -3.69
C LEU A 23 -12.45 3.30 -4.06
N SER A 24 -12.17 4.56 -4.40
CA SER A 24 -10.81 5.03 -4.65
C SER A 24 -9.99 4.93 -3.36
N ARG A 25 -8.90 4.16 -3.40
CA ARG A 25 -7.99 3.99 -2.26
C ARG A 25 -6.70 4.75 -2.52
N PHE A 26 -6.19 5.43 -1.49
CA PHE A 26 -4.85 6.00 -1.51
C PHE A 26 -3.92 5.07 -0.73
N VAL A 27 -2.76 4.75 -1.32
CA VAL A 27 -1.73 3.96 -0.65
C VAL A 27 -0.54 4.87 -0.42
N GLU A 28 -0.36 5.22 0.84
CA GLU A 28 0.78 5.99 1.31
C GLU A 28 2.00 5.09 1.35
N THR A 29 3.04 5.46 0.61
CA THR A 29 4.20 4.62 0.35
C THR A 29 5.47 5.29 0.85
N LEU A 30 6.16 4.61 1.78
CA LEU A 30 7.53 4.91 2.18
C LEU A 30 8.50 4.27 1.17
N VAL A 31 9.36 5.09 0.57
CA VAL A 31 10.42 4.62 -0.33
C VAL A 31 11.74 4.67 0.41
N VAL A 32 12.51 3.58 0.36
CA VAL A 32 13.80 3.48 1.03
C VAL A 32 14.88 3.19 0.00
N ALA A 33 15.92 4.02 -0.03
CA ALA A 33 17.09 3.83 -0.87
C ALA A 33 18.25 3.33 0.00
N ASP A 34 18.91 2.26 -0.43
CA ASP A 34 20.10 1.76 0.25
C ASP A 34 21.33 2.64 -0.04
N ASP A 35 22.40 2.43 0.72
CA ASP A 35 23.66 3.16 0.59
C ASP A 35 24.24 3.05 -0.83
N LYS A 36 24.15 1.87 -1.46
CA LYS A 36 24.63 1.65 -2.82
C LYS A 36 23.84 2.46 -3.84
N MET A 37 22.52 2.55 -3.69
CA MET A 37 21.67 3.34 -4.58
C MET A 37 21.90 4.83 -4.38
N ALA A 38 22.16 5.27 -3.15
CA ALA A 38 22.58 6.63 -2.84
C ALA A 38 23.94 6.97 -3.46
N ALA A 39 24.92 6.09 -3.32
CA ALA A 39 26.25 6.26 -3.90
C ALA A 39 26.20 6.28 -5.45
N PHE A 40 25.35 5.44 -6.05
CA PHE A 40 25.25 5.35 -7.51
C PHE A 40 24.58 6.57 -8.14
N HIS A 41 23.47 7.05 -7.57
CA HIS A 41 22.72 8.17 -8.16
C HIS A 41 23.16 9.55 -7.62
N GLY A 42 23.85 9.61 -6.48
CA GLY A 42 24.32 10.84 -5.85
C GLY A 42 23.22 11.89 -5.71
N ALA A 43 23.49 13.11 -6.17
CA ALA A 43 22.52 14.22 -6.16
C ALA A 43 21.25 13.93 -6.99
N GLY A 44 21.30 13.00 -7.94
CA GLY A 44 20.17 12.61 -8.79
C GLY A 44 19.21 11.61 -8.16
N LEU A 45 19.53 11.04 -6.99
CA LEU A 45 18.76 9.97 -6.35
C LEU A 45 17.28 10.33 -6.19
N LYS A 46 17.00 11.51 -5.62
CA LYS A 46 15.63 11.95 -5.37
C LYS A 46 14.82 12.05 -6.66
N HIS A 47 15.41 12.61 -7.72
CA HIS A 47 14.74 12.75 -9.01
C HIS A 47 14.48 11.39 -9.66
N TYR A 48 15.45 10.49 -9.56
CA TYR A 48 15.30 9.11 -10.04
C TYR A 48 14.15 8.39 -9.33
N MET A 49 14.09 8.44 -8.00
CA MET A 49 13.02 7.81 -7.21
C MET A 49 11.65 8.36 -7.55
N LEU A 50 11.53 9.68 -7.70
CA LEU A 50 10.28 10.32 -8.13
C LEU A 50 9.86 9.85 -9.52
N THR A 51 10.81 9.68 -10.44
CA THR A 51 10.52 9.21 -11.81
C THR A 51 10.00 7.78 -11.80
N VAL A 52 10.66 6.89 -11.04
CA VAL A 52 10.21 5.49 -10.87
C VAL A 52 8.80 5.48 -10.28
N MET A 53 8.55 6.26 -9.22
CA MET A 53 7.23 6.33 -8.61
C MET A 53 6.16 6.83 -9.58
N VAL A 54 6.46 7.84 -10.41
CA VAL A 54 5.53 8.34 -11.43
C VAL A 54 5.18 7.25 -12.44
N ALA A 55 6.14 6.41 -12.85
CA ALA A 55 5.87 5.27 -13.72
C ALA A 55 4.96 4.25 -13.01
N THR A 56 5.28 3.87 -11.77
CA THR A 56 4.47 2.93 -10.98
C THR A 56 3.04 3.44 -10.76
N VAL A 57 2.85 4.73 -10.47
CA VAL A 57 1.51 5.33 -10.31
C VAL A 57 0.69 5.22 -11.59
N LYS A 58 1.32 5.32 -12.77
CA LYS A 58 0.61 5.13 -14.06
C LYS A 58 0.17 3.69 -14.24
N ASP A 59 1.03 2.73 -13.88
CA ASP A 59 0.71 1.30 -13.98
C ASP A 59 -0.44 0.91 -13.05
N PHE A 60 -0.47 1.45 -11.82
CA PHE A 60 -1.55 1.20 -10.86
C PHE A 60 -2.89 1.84 -11.25
N LYS A 61 -2.87 2.83 -12.14
CA LYS A 61 -4.06 3.43 -12.74
C LYS A 61 -4.53 2.72 -14.01
N HIS A 62 -3.83 1.67 -14.44
CA HIS A 62 -4.21 0.94 -15.64
C HIS A 62 -5.57 0.22 -15.43
N PRO A 63 -6.50 0.27 -16.40
CA PRO A 63 -7.84 -0.31 -16.25
C PRO A 63 -7.87 -1.82 -15.94
N SER A 64 -6.79 -2.54 -16.24
CA SER A 64 -6.66 -3.99 -15.97
C SER A 64 -6.67 -4.35 -14.48
N ILE A 65 -6.39 -3.40 -13.59
CA ILE A 65 -6.35 -3.65 -12.14
C ILE A 65 -7.78 -3.69 -11.55
N HIS A 66 -8.80 -3.27 -12.31
CA HIS A 66 -10.24 -3.31 -11.96
C HIS A 66 -10.61 -2.70 -10.59
N SER A 67 -9.67 -2.01 -9.95
CA SER A 67 -9.77 -1.39 -8.64
C SER A 67 -9.02 -0.06 -8.71
N PRO A 68 -9.68 1.08 -8.46
CA PRO A 68 -9.04 2.39 -8.52
C PRO A 68 -8.12 2.59 -7.30
N VAL A 69 -6.84 2.26 -7.47
CA VAL A 69 -5.78 2.48 -6.47
C VAL A 69 -4.90 3.65 -6.89
N SER A 70 -4.70 4.60 -5.98
CA SER A 70 -3.82 5.75 -6.15
C SER A 70 -2.62 5.62 -5.22
N LEU A 71 -1.45 5.28 -5.76
CA LEU A 71 -0.22 5.28 -4.99
C LEU A 71 0.27 6.72 -4.78
N VAL A 72 0.75 7.02 -3.57
CA VAL A 72 1.32 8.32 -3.20
C VAL A 72 2.60 8.08 -2.41
N MET A 73 3.70 8.69 -2.84
CA MET A 73 4.96 8.65 -2.11
C MET A 73 4.90 9.69 -0.99
N THR A 74 4.89 9.25 0.26
CA THR A 74 4.80 10.14 1.43
C THR A 74 6.18 10.50 1.96
N GLN A 75 7.12 9.56 1.90
CA GLN A 75 8.45 9.75 2.47
C GLN A 75 9.54 9.02 1.65
N LEU A 76 10.70 9.66 1.53
CA LEU A 76 11.93 9.07 1.01
C LEU A 76 12.95 8.99 2.15
N VAL A 77 13.38 7.79 2.50
CA VAL A 77 14.46 7.56 3.45
C VAL A 77 15.68 7.04 2.69
N VAL A 78 16.83 7.65 2.95
CA VAL A 78 18.12 7.19 2.43
C VAL A 78 18.86 6.56 3.59
N LEU A 79 19.16 5.26 3.47
CA LEU A 79 19.92 4.55 4.49
C LEU A 79 21.37 5.03 4.45
N GLY A 80 21.88 5.47 5.60
CA GLY A 80 23.30 5.72 5.79
C GLY A 80 24.10 4.41 5.87
N PRO A 81 25.44 4.48 5.84
CA PRO A 81 26.29 3.31 5.90
C PRO A 81 26.14 2.54 7.22
N VAL A 82 25.62 1.31 7.11
CA VAL A 82 25.69 0.11 7.98
C VAL A 82 25.23 0.23 9.45
N GLU A 83 25.35 1.37 10.13
CA GLU A 83 25.07 1.49 11.57
C GLU A 83 23.65 2.01 11.91
N GLU A 84 22.94 2.65 10.97
CA GLU A 84 21.59 3.21 11.18
C GLU A 84 20.50 2.61 10.27
N GLY A 85 20.86 1.67 9.39
CA GLY A 85 19.96 1.12 8.35
C GLY A 85 19.83 -0.41 8.34
N THR A 86 18.81 -0.91 7.62
CA THR A 86 18.61 -2.35 7.36
C THR A 86 19.86 -3.02 6.79
N GLN A 87 20.19 -4.20 7.32
CA GLN A 87 21.24 -5.05 6.74
C GLN A 87 20.79 -5.61 5.38
N VAL A 88 21.46 -5.18 4.32
CA VAL A 88 21.33 -5.77 2.99
C VAL A 88 22.21 -7.02 2.94
N GLY A 89 21.59 -8.18 3.12
CA GLY A 89 22.25 -9.48 3.13
C GLY A 89 22.62 -10.00 1.73
N PRO A 90 23.38 -11.10 1.66
CA PRO A 90 23.81 -11.71 0.39
C PRO A 90 22.66 -12.34 -0.41
N ASN A 91 21.51 -12.59 0.22
CA ASN A 91 20.32 -13.10 -0.45
C ASN A 91 19.10 -12.21 -0.18
N ALA A 92 18.14 -12.24 -1.11
CA ALA A 92 16.96 -11.39 -1.04
C ALA A 92 16.06 -11.69 0.17
N ALA A 93 16.00 -12.94 0.63
CA ALA A 93 15.16 -13.34 1.76
C ALA A 93 15.64 -12.73 3.09
N GLN A 94 16.95 -12.76 3.34
CA GLN A 94 17.57 -12.14 4.52
C GLN A 94 17.44 -10.62 4.49
N THR A 95 17.63 -10.01 3.32
CA THR A 95 17.40 -8.57 3.14
C THR A 95 15.95 -8.19 3.43
N LEU A 96 14.98 -8.94 2.92
CA LEU A 96 13.56 -8.68 3.17
C LEU A 96 13.20 -8.82 4.65
N HIS A 97 13.70 -9.87 5.33
CA HIS A 97 13.46 -10.06 6.76
C HIS A 97 14.05 -8.91 7.59
N SER A 98 15.28 -8.50 7.28
CA SER A 98 15.95 -7.38 7.95
C SER A 98 15.27 -6.04 7.67
N PHE A 99 14.72 -5.87 6.46
CA PHE A 99 13.94 -4.70 6.08
C PHE A 99 12.63 -4.61 6.85
N CYS A 100 11.86 -5.69 6.91
CA CYS A 100 10.60 -5.73 7.67
C CYS A 100 10.83 -5.46 9.16
N ALA A 101 11.90 -6.00 9.76
CA ALA A 101 12.22 -5.76 11.17
C ALA A 101 12.54 -4.29 11.46
N TRP A 102 13.38 -3.66 10.62
CA TRP A 102 13.71 -2.24 10.72
C TRP A 102 12.49 -1.34 10.46
N GLN A 103 11.72 -1.67 9.44
CA GLN A 103 10.50 -0.94 9.09
C GLN A 103 9.48 -0.96 10.24
N GLY A 104 9.33 -2.09 10.93
CA GLY A 104 8.47 -2.21 12.09
C GLY A 104 8.83 -1.25 13.24
N GLY A 105 10.11 -0.86 13.34
CA GLY A 105 10.58 0.13 14.31
C GLY A 105 10.30 1.60 13.91
N LEU A 106 9.98 1.86 12.65
CA LEU A 106 9.64 3.20 12.16
C LEU A 106 8.15 3.50 12.23
N ASN A 107 7.31 2.49 12.35
CA ASN A 107 5.87 2.65 12.38
C ASN A 107 5.43 3.06 13.79
N THR A 108 4.80 4.23 13.94
CA THR A 108 4.11 4.56 15.19
C THR A 108 2.83 3.72 15.29
N LEU A 109 2.45 3.31 16.51
CA LEU A 109 1.30 2.43 16.73
C LEU A 109 -0.05 3.12 16.46
N GLU A 110 -0.05 4.44 16.28
CA GLU A 110 -1.26 5.24 16.19
C GLU A 110 -1.51 5.72 14.75
N ASN A 111 -2.64 5.28 14.18
CA ASN A 111 -3.12 5.66 12.84
C ASN A 111 -3.45 7.16 12.69
N SER A 112 -3.31 7.94 13.76
CA SER A 112 -3.50 9.40 13.79
C SER A 112 -2.21 10.17 13.50
N ASP A 113 -1.05 9.51 13.51
CA ASP A 113 0.24 10.17 13.30
C ASP A 113 0.57 10.34 11.81
N PRO A 114 1.10 11.50 11.38
CA PRO A 114 1.51 11.75 10.00
C PRO A 114 2.71 10.89 9.52
N ASN A 115 3.36 10.17 10.44
CA ASN A 115 4.45 9.23 10.13
C ASN A 115 3.97 7.76 10.07
N TYR A 116 2.68 7.49 10.27
CA TYR A 116 2.12 6.16 10.10
C TYR A 116 2.13 5.77 8.62
N PHE A 117 2.55 4.54 8.30
CA PHE A 117 2.39 3.99 6.97
C PHE A 117 1.83 2.57 7.07
N ALA A 118 0.76 2.32 6.30
CA ALA A 118 0.05 1.05 6.32
C ALA A 118 0.88 -0.05 5.65
N VAL A 119 1.81 -0.65 6.40
CA VAL A 119 2.34 -1.96 6.06
C VAL A 119 1.26 -2.95 6.46
N TYR A 120 0.69 -3.64 5.48
CA TYR A 120 -0.15 -4.81 5.73
C TYR A 120 0.54 -5.65 6.79
N PRO A 121 -0.02 -5.79 8.00
CA PRO A 121 0.53 -6.74 8.93
C PRO A 121 0.39 -8.09 8.23
N SER A 122 1.51 -8.75 8.01
CA SER A 122 1.59 -10.19 7.94
C SER A 122 0.99 -10.73 9.25
N GLY A 123 -0.34 -10.77 9.33
CA GLY A 123 -1.06 -11.55 10.31
C GLY A 123 -1.10 -12.99 9.81
N PRO A 124 -0.69 -13.98 10.62
CA PRO A 124 -1.03 -15.37 10.34
C PRO A 124 -2.50 -15.57 10.68
N VAL A 125 -3.41 -14.98 9.91
CA VAL A 125 -4.87 -15.25 10.03
C VAL A 125 -5.56 -15.15 8.66
N TRP A 126 -4.96 -15.72 7.63
CA TRP A 126 -5.71 -16.23 6.48
C TRP A 126 -5.75 -17.75 6.60
N GLY A 127 -6.52 -18.20 7.59
CA GLY A 127 -6.64 -19.59 7.98
C GLY A 127 -7.84 -19.79 8.90
N LEU A 128 -9.02 -19.31 8.48
CA LEU A 128 -10.32 -19.91 8.75
C LEU A 128 -11.37 -19.12 7.95
N TYR A 129 -12.34 -19.83 7.36
CA TYR A 129 -13.32 -19.41 6.34
C TYR A 129 -12.86 -19.54 4.88
N LEU A 130 -12.42 -20.74 4.52
CA LEU A 130 -13.19 -21.58 3.60
C LEU A 130 -13.50 -22.91 4.29
#